data_AF-A0A8G2HAP2-F1
#
_entry.id   AF-A0A8G2HAP2-F1
#
_cell.length_a   1.000
_cell.length_b   1.000
_cell.length_c   1.000
_cell.angle_alpha   90.00
_cell.angle_beta   90.00
_cell.angle_gamma   90.00
#
_symmetry.space_group_name_H-M   'P 1'
#
loop_
_entity.id
_entity.type
_entity.pdbx_description
1 polymer ?
#
loop_
_entity_poly.entity_id
_entity_poly.type
_entity_poly.pdbx_seq_one_letter_code
_entity_poly.pdbx_strand_id
1 'polypeptide(L)' 'MAYLVAPPLEATYGIDAALKSADVQLVTYVPPPSETNYSAAFLTGSQAACKAACNAFTDAVLEIARNPIQRA' A
#
# COMPACT_ATOMS: atom_id res chain seq x y z
N MET A 1 11.51 -3.83 7.22
CA MET A 1 10.69 -3.98 6.01
C MET A 1 9.24 -3.72 6.35
N ALA A 2 8.49 -3.15 5.41
CA ALA A 2 7.03 -3.10 5.46
C ALA A 2 6.46 -4.18 4.53
N TYR A 3 5.48 -4.94 5.01
CA TYR A 3 4.77 -5.96 4.24
C TYR A 3 3.33 -5.47 4.07
N LEU A 4 2.97 -5.06 2.86
CA LEU A 4 1.70 -4.39 2.57
C LEU A 4 0.85 -5.27 1.66
N VAL A 5 -0.41 -5.50 2.05
CA VAL A 5 -1.38 -6.33 1.30
C VAL A 5 -2.76 -5.69 1.39
N ALA A 6 -3.44 -5.56 0.24
CA ALA A 6 -4.83 -5.12 0.14
C ALA A 6 -5.46 -5.67 -1.17
N PRO A 7 -6.78 -5.54 -1.38
CA PRO A 7 -7.40 -5.91 -2.65
C PRO A 7 -6.83 -5.06 -3.80
N PRO A 8 -7.04 -5.48 -5.08
CA PRO A 8 -6.26 -4.98 -6.21
C PRO A 8 -6.15 -3.46 -6.34
N LEU A 9 -7.27 -2.73 -6.23
CA LEU A 9 -7.31 -1.28 -6.42
C LEU A 9 -6.68 -0.57 -5.21
N GLU A 10 -7.08 -1.00 -4.02
CA GLU A 10 -6.62 -0.51 -2.73
C GLU A 10 -5.11 -0.67 -2.56
N ALA A 11 -4.56 -1.81 -2.98
CA ALA A 11 -3.13 -2.06 -2.94
C ALA A 11 -2.36 -1.12 -3.86
N THR A 12 -2.79 -0.98 -5.13
CA THR A 12 -2.09 -0.08 -6.06
C THR A 12 -2.11 1.37 -5.57
N TYR A 13 -3.24 1.86 -5.08
CA TYR A 13 -3.35 3.22 -4.53
C TYR A 13 -2.54 3.37 -3.23
N GLY A 14 -2.65 2.41 -2.31
CA GLY A 14 -1.94 2.45 -1.04
C GLY A 14 -0.42 2.34 -1.18
N ILE A 15 0.08 1.55 -2.13
CA ILE A 15 1.54 1.42 -2.38
C ILE A 15 2.12 2.74 -2.87
N ASP A 16 1.43 3.44 -3.78
CA ASP A 16 1.83 4.78 -4.23
C ASP A 16 1.84 5.78 -3.06
N ALA A 17 0.78 5.79 -2.25
CA ALA A 17 0.70 6.64 -1.05
C ALA A 17 1.84 6.34 -0.06
N ALA A 18 2.15 5.05 0.17
CA ALA A 18 3.22 4.63 1.06
C ALA A 18 4.60 5.10 0.58
N LEU A 19 4.92 4.93 -0.71
CA LEU A 19 6.18 5.38 -1.32
C LEU A 19 6.35 6.90 -1.25
N LYS A 20 5.26 7.67 -1.37
CA LYS A 20 5.30 9.13 -1.28
C LYS A 20 5.39 9.64 0.16
N SER A 21 4.99 8.85 1.15
CA SER A 21 4.92 9.26 2.55
C SER A 21 6.24 9.13 3.33
N ALA A 22 7.16 8.29 2.87
CA ALA A 22 8.34 7.90 3.65
C ALA A 22 9.54 7.57 2.76
N ASP A 23 10.75 7.67 3.32
CA ASP A 23 11.98 7.25 2.65
C ASP A 23 12.10 5.72 2.63
N VAL A 24 11.37 5.10 1.70
CA VAL A 24 11.32 3.66 1.48
C VAL A 24 11.45 3.33 -0.01
N GLN A 25 11.97 2.15 -0.30
CA GLN A 25 12.12 1.62 -1.64
C GLN A 25 11.25 0.38 -1.83
N LEU A 26 10.62 0.26 -3.00
CA LEU A 26 9.89 -0.92 -3.42
C LEU A 26 10.87 -2.03 -3.80
N VAL A 27 10.93 -3.12 -3.03
CA VAL A 27 11.84 -4.25 -3.29
C VAL A 27 11.15 -5.44 -3.94
N THR A 28 9.84 -5.59 -3.73
CA THR A 28 9.04 -6.62 -4.39
C THR A 28 7.65 -6.09 -4.60
N TYR A 29 7.12 -6.30 -5.79
CA TYR A 29 5.74 -6.01 -6.13
C TYR A 29 5.10 -7.28 -6.69
N VAL A 30 4.02 -7.72 -6.07
CA VAL A 30 3.17 -8.81 -6.55
C VAL A 30 1.95 -8.16 -7.19
N PRO A 31 1.94 -7.99 -8.54
CA PRO A 31 0.83 -7.36 -9.23
C PRO A 31 -0.45 -8.18 -9.05
N PRO A 32 -1.64 -7.54 -9.08
CA PRO A 32 -2.89 -8.26 -8.96
C PRO A 32 -3.19 -9.11 -10.22
N PRO A 33 -3.81 -10.29 -10.08
CA PRO A 33 -4.16 -10.97 -8.82
C PRO A 33 -3.06 -11.95 -8.34
N SER A 34 -2.84 -12.02 -7.02
CA SER A 34 -2.26 -13.21 -6.38
C SER A 34 -3.25 -14.37 -6.38
N GLU A 35 -2.81 -15.57 -5.98
CA GLU A 35 -3.66 -16.76 -5.79
C GLU A 35 -4.83 -16.51 -4.83
N THR A 36 -4.70 -15.52 -3.94
CA THR A 36 -5.72 -15.15 -2.97
C THR A 36 -6.59 -13.97 -3.41
N ASN A 37 -6.43 -13.46 -4.64
CA ASN A 37 -7.11 -12.28 -5.19
C ASN A 37 -6.72 -10.94 -4.54
N TYR A 38 -5.48 -10.83 -4.05
CA TYR A 38 -4.93 -9.59 -3.49
C TYR A 38 -3.76 -9.10 -4.36
N SER A 39 -3.20 -7.96 -3.98
CA SER A 39 -1.89 -7.48 -4.42
C SER A 39 -1.04 -7.17 -3.20
N ALA A 40 0.28 -7.27 -3.35
CA ALA A 40 1.23 -7.10 -2.26
C ALA A 40 2.46 -6.31 -2.68
N ALA A 41 3.08 -5.64 -1.71
CA ALA A 41 4.38 -5.03 -1.87
C ALA A 41 5.24 -5.19 -0.61
N PHE A 42 6.53 -5.41 -0.83
CA PHE A 42 7.55 -5.32 0.21
C PHE A 42 8.31 -4.01 0.02
N LEU A 43 8.35 -3.20 1.06
CA LEU A 43 9.13 -1.96 1.09
C LEU A 43 10.29 -2.08 2.08
N THR A 44 11.42 -1.49 1.73
CA THR A 44 12.62 -1.42 2.59
C THR A 44 13.02 0.02 2.88
N GLY A 45 13.67 0.24 4.00
CA GLY A 45 14.07 1.55 4.52
C GLY A 45 14.38 1.44 6.01
N SER A 46 14.55 2.58 6.70
CA SER A 46 14.66 2.56 8.16
C SER A 46 13.39 2.00 8.81
N GLN A 47 13.47 1.52 10.05
CA GLN A 47 12.30 1.02 10.78
C GLN A 47 11.20 2.10 10.90
N ALA A 48 11.61 3.34 11.19
CA ALA A 48 10.69 4.48 11.29
C ALA A 48 10.02 4.78 9.95
N ALA A 49 10.78 4.77 8.84
CA ALA A 49 10.24 4.96 7.50
C ALA A 49 9.27 3.84 7.10
N CYS A 50 9.61 2.58 7.38
CA CYS A 50 8.70 1.45 7.16
C CYS A 50 7.40 1.62 7.95
N LYS A 51 7.46 2.10 9.19
CA LYS A 51 6.26 2.33 10.02
C LYS A 51 5.41 3.48 9.46
N ALA A 52 6.03 4.57 9.01
CA ALA A 52 5.33 5.67 8.35
C ALA A 52 4.62 5.19 7.06
N ALA A 53 5.33 4.41 6.22
CA ALA A 53 4.76 3.80 5.02
C ALA A 53 3.56 2.89 5.33
N CYS A 54 3.63 2.06 6.37
CA CYS A 54 2.49 1.23 6.80
C CYS A 54 1.27 2.07 7.21
N ASN A 55 1.48 3.19 7.92
CA ASN A 55 0.39 4.07 8.34
C ASN A 55 -0.27 4.72 7.12
N ALA A 56 0.51 5.29 6.19
CA ALA A 56 -0.03 5.89 4.96
C ALA A 56 -0.77 4.88 4.07
N PHE A 57 -0.24 3.65 3.95
CA PHE A 57 -0.94 2.56 3.28
C PHE A 57 -2.30 2.27 3.92
N THR A 58 -2.33 2.20 5.26
CA THR A 58 -3.58 1.95 6.02
C THR A 58 -4.60 3.05 5.77
N ASP A 59 -4.18 4.31 5.85
CA ASP A 59 -5.06 5.47 5.65
C ASP A 59 -5.65 5.48 4.23
N ALA A 60 -4.85 5.20 3.21
CA ALA A 60 -5.28 5.11 1.83
C ALA A 60 -6.30 3.96 1.59
N VAL A 61 -6.06 2.78 2.18
CA VAL A 61 -7.00 1.66 2.11
C VAL A 61 -8.32 2.00 2.83
N LEU A 62 -8.25 2.66 4.00
CA LEU A 62 -9.44 3.10 4.74
C LEU A 62 -10.23 4.19 4.00
N GLU A 63 -9.55 5.08 3.27
CA GLU A 63 -10.20 6.09 2.44
C GLU A 63 -11.05 5.42 1.34
N ILE A 64 -10.47 4.48 0.60
CA ILE A 64 -11.19 3.73 -0.43
C ILE A 64 -12.32 2.91 0.18
N ALA A 65 -12.09 2.26 1.32
CA ALA A 65 -13.13 1.50 2.01
C ALA A 65 -14.33 2.36 2.42
N ARG A 66 -14.11 3.62 2.81
CA ARG A 66 -15.18 4.57 3.16
C ARG A 66 -15.91 5.12 1.94
N ASN A 67 -15.18 5.36 0.85
CA ASN A 67 -15.75 5.96 -0.35
C ASN A 67 -15.13 5.35 -1.62
N PRO A 68 -15.54 4.13 -2.01
CA PRO A 68 -14.91 3.39 -3.10
C PRO A 68 -15.21 3.98 -4.49
N ILE A 69 -16.23 4.85 -4.58
CA ILE A 69 -16.61 5.55 -5.82
C ILE A 69 -16.81 7.02 -5.47
N GLN A 70 -15.76 7.81 -5.67
CA GLN A 70 -15.85 9.26 -5.54
C GLN A 70 -16.71 9.84 -6.68
N ARG A 71 -17.75 10.59 -6.33
CA ARG A 71 -18.53 11.37 -7.30
C ARG A 71 -17.92 12.76 -7.41
N ALA A 72 -17.76 13.23 -8.64
CA ALA A 72 -17.36 14.61 -8.95
C ALA A 72 -18.47 15.60 -8.59
#